data_AF-A0A540N328-F1
#
_entry.id   AF-A0A540N328-F1
#
_cell.length_a   1.000
_cell.length_b   1.000
_cell.length_c   1.000
_cell.angle_alpha   90.00
_cell.angle_beta   90.00
_cell.angle_gamma   90.00
#
_symmetry.space_group_name_H-M   'P 1'
#
loop_
_entity.id
_entity.type
_entity.pdbx_description
1 polymer ?
#
loop_
_entity_poly.entity_id
_entity_poly.type
_entity_poly.pdbx_seq_one_letter_code
_entity_poly.pdbx_strand_id
1 'polypeptide(L)'
;MSNASLLLLLKTGLYVTTGSLCCQLLLFFIWLSSFQDVVAVQTVFDPSHASSVAELGLANPPTTGFFNPIEISPAVIPNYPNPADEPSQPMYPNFPTRYEPVLTGKCPVNFSTISSVIEKTATDCFQPLAAILGNVMCCPQFSSLIRIFQGLYSFNSDKLVLQNSVANDCFKDIISILASRGANSSVPTLCSINSSNLTGGSCPVKDINAFEKTVNTSSLVEACTTVDPLKECCRPICQHAIADAALRISGKQLMMNENKNLVGELNYTDTLSDCKGVVFSYLSRKLSSDAANTAFRILSACKVNKGTVFKYLYN
;
A
#
# COMPACT_ATOMS: atom_id res chain seq x y z
N MET A 1 54.97 1.95 46.79
CA MET A 1 53.80 1.03 46.73
C MET A 1 52.81 1.54 47.78
N SER A 2 51.55 1.87 47.55
CA SER A 2 50.63 1.59 46.47
C SER A 2 49.44 2.55 46.65
N ASN A 3 49.15 3.40 45.65
CA ASN A 3 47.83 4.06 45.52
C ASN A 3 47.27 3.93 44.08
N ALA A 4 48.03 3.32 43.18
CA ALA A 4 47.57 3.00 41.82
C ALA A 4 46.92 1.60 41.72
N SER A 5 47.21 0.68 42.65
CA SER A 5 46.62 -0.68 42.62
C SER A 5 45.21 -0.76 43.22
N LEU A 6 44.81 0.17 44.08
CA LEU A 6 43.48 0.16 44.70
C LEU A 6 42.39 0.69 43.75
N LEU A 7 42.74 1.64 42.87
CA LEU A 7 41.81 2.21 41.87
C LEU A 7 41.50 1.24 40.73
N LEU A 8 42.41 0.29 40.44
CA LEU A 8 42.23 -0.74 39.43
C LEU A 8 41.35 -1.91 39.91
N LEU A 9 41.35 -2.22 41.21
CA LEU A 9 40.48 -3.25 41.79
C LEU A 9 39.02 -2.80 41.95
N LEU A 10 38.76 -1.51 42.19
CA LEU A 10 37.40 -0.96 42.21
C LEU A 10 36.78 -0.86 40.80
N LYS A 11 37.59 -0.65 39.75
CA LYS A 11 37.13 -0.62 38.36
C LYS A 11 36.83 -2.01 37.77
N THR A 12 37.54 -3.04 38.19
CA THR A 12 37.27 -4.42 37.75
C THR A 12 36.14 -5.10 38.53
N GLY A 13 35.95 -4.75 39.82
CA GLY A 13 34.83 -5.27 40.62
C GLY A 13 33.45 -4.75 40.21
N LEU A 14 33.35 -3.53 39.65
CA LEU A 14 32.08 -2.96 39.21
C LEU A 14 31.67 -3.40 37.79
N TYR A 15 32.59 -3.95 37.00
CA TYR A 15 32.30 -4.42 35.64
C TYR A 15 31.79 -5.87 35.59
N VAL A 16 32.03 -6.66 36.65
CA VAL A 16 31.63 -8.08 36.71
C VAL A 16 30.18 -8.24 37.20
N THR A 17 29.60 -7.26 37.90
CA THR A 17 28.22 -7.35 38.38
C THR A 17 27.16 -6.95 37.34
N THR A 18 27.52 -6.15 36.32
CA THR A 18 26.56 -5.70 35.28
C THR A 18 26.37 -6.73 34.16
N GLY A 19 27.36 -7.57 33.88
CA GLY A 19 27.24 -8.66 32.89
C GLY A 19 26.41 -9.86 33.38
N SER A 20 26.39 -10.11 34.69
CA SER A 20 25.70 -11.26 35.28
C SER A 20 24.18 -11.09 35.33
N LEU A 21 23.68 -9.88 35.61
CA LEU A 21 22.24 -9.56 35.61
C LEU A 21 21.63 -9.61 34.21
N CYS A 22 22.36 -9.20 33.17
CA CYS A 22 21.90 -9.23 31.79
C CYS A 22 21.77 -10.68 31.27
N CYS A 23 22.74 -11.54 31.58
CA CYS A 23 22.67 -12.97 31.25
C CYS A 23 21.57 -13.69 32.03
N GLN A 24 21.35 -13.35 33.31
CA GLN A 24 20.26 -13.92 34.10
C GLN A 24 18.87 -13.50 33.57
N LEU A 25 18.72 -12.25 33.11
CA LEU A 25 17.48 -11.79 32.47
C LEU A 25 17.23 -12.50 31.13
N LEU A 26 18.26 -12.70 30.30
CA LEU A 26 18.13 -13.44 29.04
C LEU A 26 17.76 -14.91 29.26
N LEU A 27 18.37 -15.57 30.25
CA LEU A 27 17.99 -16.94 30.63
C LEU A 27 16.57 -17.00 31.19
N PHE A 28 16.13 -15.97 31.93
CA PHE A 28 14.75 -15.86 32.40
C PHE A 28 13.74 -15.67 31.26
N PHE A 29 14.06 -14.87 30.23
CA PHE A 29 13.22 -14.73 29.03
C PHE A 29 13.16 -16.03 28.22
N ILE A 30 14.28 -16.73 28.05
CA ILE A 30 14.34 -18.03 27.36
C ILE A 30 13.52 -19.08 28.14
N TRP A 31 13.59 -19.06 29.47
CA TRP A 31 12.79 -19.94 30.33
C TRP A 31 11.30 -19.61 30.28
N LEU A 32 10.92 -18.33 30.25
CA LEU A 32 9.52 -17.87 30.08
C LEU A 32 8.93 -18.28 28.72
N SER A 33 9.71 -18.25 27.64
CA SER A 33 9.27 -18.76 26.32
C SER A 33 9.12 -20.28 26.26
N SER A 34 9.63 -21.01 27.26
CA SER A 34 9.47 -22.46 27.38
C SER A 34 8.17 -22.87 28.09
N PHE A 35 7.44 -21.91 28.69
CA PHE A 35 6.15 -22.15 29.36
C PHE A 35 4.92 -21.71 28.56
N GLN A 36 5.09 -21.26 27.32
CA GLN A 36 3.97 -21.11 26.40
C GLN A 36 3.77 -22.40 25.60
N ASP A 37 3.49 -23.48 26.33
CA ASP A 37 2.83 -24.63 25.72
C ASP A 37 1.39 -24.24 25.39
N VAL A 38 1.15 -24.32 24.09
CA VAL A 38 -0.11 -24.28 23.38
C VAL A 38 -1.19 -25.04 24.14
N VAL A 39 -2.20 -24.33 24.65
CA VAL A 39 -3.51 -24.95 24.89
C VAL A 39 -4.11 -25.23 23.52
N ALA A 40 -3.80 -26.40 22.97
CA ALA A 40 -4.55 -26.96 21.86
C ALA A 40 -5.90 -27.37 22.44
N VAL A 41 -6.96 -26.64 22.06
CA VAL A 41 -8.33 -27.09 22.27
C VAL A 41 -8.50 -28.39 21.47
N GLN A 42 -8.50 -29.50 22.19
CA GLN A 42 -8.77 -30.83 21.68
C GLN A 42 -10.25 -30.91 21.28
N THR A 43 -10.57 -30.70 20.00
CA THR A 43 -11.81 -31.24 19.44
C THR A 43 -11.62 -32.73 19.25
N VAL A 44 -12.24 -33.53 20.13
CA VAL A 44 -12.38 -34.98 19.99
C VAL A 44 -13.08 -35.26 18.66
N PHE A 45 -12.37 -35.87 17.72
CA PHE A 45 -12.96 -36.53 16.54
C PHE A 45 -12.81 -38.03 16.75
N ASP A 46 -13.95 -38.71 16.84
CA ASP A 46 -14.09 -40.14 17.09
C ASP A 46 -13.69 -40.95 15.83
N PRO A 47 -12.67 -41.82 15.88
CA PRO A 47 -12.24 -42.61 14.73
C PRO A 47 -12.81 -44.03 14.84
N SER A 48 -14.06 -44.23 14.43
CA SER A 48 -14.56 -45.55 14.03
C SER A 48 -14.81 -45.57 12.53
N HIS A 49 -14.14 -46.52 11.87
CA HIS A 49 -14.16 -46.89 10.45
C HIS A 49 -12.93 -46.49 9.62
N ALA A 50 -11.79 -47.10 9.96
CA ALA A 50 -10.75 -47.43 9.01
C ALA A 50 -10.51 -48.95 9.00
N SER A 51 -10.96 -49.62 7.93
CA SER A 51 -10.42 -50.89 7.42
C SER A 51 -10.11 -50.65 5.95
N SER A 52 -9.03 -51.09 5.33
CA SER A 52 -7.91 -51.95 5.70
C SER A 52 -6.86 -51.77 4.59
N VAL A 53 -5.58 -51.77 4.95
CA VAL A 53 -4.46 -51.69 4.00
C VAL A 53 -3.92 -53.10 3.72
N ALA A 54 -3.42 -53.26 2.49
CA ALA A 54 -2.38 -54.18 2.03
C ALA A 54 -2.83 -55.40 1.23
N GLU A 55 -2.45 -55.41 -0.06
CA GLU A 55 -1.55 -56.48 -0.53
C GLU A 55 -0.63 -55.98 -1.66
N LEU A 56 0.66 -56.22 -1.47
CA LEU A 56 1.75 -55.98 -2.41
C LEU A 56 1.79 -57.12 -3.44
N GLY A 57 1.85 -56.79 -4.73
CA GLY A 57 2.14 -57.75 -5.80
C GLY A 57 3.22 -57.20 -6.73
N LEU A 58 4.42 -57.79 -6.67
CA LEU A 58 5.47 -57.63 -7.68
C LEU A 58 4.97 -58.10 -9.05
N ALA A 59 5.18 -57.30 -10.10
CA ALA A 59 5.19 -57.81 -11.48
C ALA A 59 6.22 -57.04 -12.34
N ASN A 60 7.03 -57.82 -13.07
CA ASN A 60 8.18 -57.44 -13.89
C ASN A 60 7.82 -56.55 -15.10
N PRO A 61 8.78 -55.85 -15.75
CA PRO A 61 8.49 -54.97 -16.88
C PRO A 61 8.48 -55.74 -18.22
N PRO A 62 7.52 -55.48 -19.12
CA PRO A 62 7.71 -55.73 -20.54
C PRO A 62 7.57 -54.45 -21.38
N THR A 63 8.66 -54.17 -22.08
CA THR A 63 8.81 -53.73 -23.48
C THR A 63 7.53 -53.37 -24.28
N THR A 64 7.51 -52.12 -24.78
CA THR A 64 6.85 -51.62 -26.00
C THR A 64 5.34 -51.89 -26.23
N GLY A 65 4.52 -50.83 -26.28
CA GLY A 65 3.25 -50.85 -27.02
C GLY A 65 2.19 -49.81 -26.58
N PHE A 66 1.89 -48.87 -27.48
CA PHE A 66 0.66 -48.06 -27.63
C PHE A 66 0.06 -47.31 -26.43
N PHE A 67 0.13 -45.97 -26.48
CA PHE A 67 -0.64 -45.06 -25.63
C PHE A 67 -2.11 -45.00 -26.08
N ASN A 68 -3.03 -45.41 -25.21
CA ASN A 68 -4.44 -45.01 -25.29
C ASN A 68 -4.64 -43.70 -24.49
N PRO A 69 -5.63 -42.86 -24.84
CA PRO A 69 -5.83 -41.57 -24.18
C PRO A 69 -6.16 -41.74 -22.70
N ILE A 70 -5.58 -40.89 -21.86
CA ILE A 70 -5.90 -40.79 -20.44
C ILE A 70 -7.30 -40.19 -20.31
N GLU A 71 -8.27 -40.93 -19.77
CA GLU A 71 -9.54 -40.35 -19.32
C GLU A 71 -9.29 -39.51 -18.05
N ILE A 72 -9.42 -38.19 -18.18
CA ILE A 72 -9.35 -37.25 -17.06
C ILE A 72 -10.76 -37.16 -16.46
N SER A 73 -10.91 -37.51 -15.18
CA SER A 73 -12.16 -37.29 -14.43
C SER A 73 -12.58 -35.80 -14.49
N PRO A 74 -13.88 -35.49 -14.59
CA PRO A 74 -14.33 -34.12 -14.84
C PRO A 74 -13.85 -33.18 -13.73
N ALA A 75 -13.23 -32.08 -14.13
CA ALA A 75 -12.81 -31.04 -13.21
C ALA A 75 -14.03 -30.53 -12.43
N VAL A 76 -13.96 -30.62 -11.11
CA VAL A 76 -14.95 -29.98 -10.21
C VAL A 76 -14.84 -28.47 -10.43
N ILE A 77 -15.79 -27.92 -11.18
CA ILE A 77 -15.96 -26.47 -11.32
C ILE A 77 -16.48 -25.96 -9.98
N PRO A 78 -15.78 -25.05 -9.28
CA PRO A 78 -16.32 -24.45 -8.07
C PRO A 78 -17.59 -23.68 -8.44
N ASN A 79 -18.72 -24.02 -7.81
CA ASN A 79 -19.92 -23.18 -7.89
C ASN A 79 -19.61 -21.84 -7.21
N TYR A 80 -19.58 -20.77 -8.00
CA TYR A 80 -19.62 -19.42 -7.46
C TYR A 80 -21.03 -19.18 -6.88
N PRO A 81 -21.15 -18.70 -5.63
CA PRO A 81 -22.43 -18.27 -5.07
C PRO A 81 -23.07 -17.19 -5.94
N ASN A 82 -24.40 -17.11 -5.89
CA ASN A 82 -25.20 -16.17 -6.66
C ASN A 82 -24.79 -14.72 -6.30
N PRO A 83 -24.84 -13.73 -7.22
CA PRO A 83 -24.49 -12.33 -6.92
C PRO A 83 -25.33 -11.67 -5.82
N ALA A 84 -26.42 -12.33 -5.37
CA ALA A 84 -27.27 -11.89 -4.28
C ALA A 84 -26.73 -12.27 -2.88
N ASP A 85 -25.73 -13.17 -2.82
CA ASP A 85 -25.10 -13.64 -1.59
C ASP A 85 -23.72 -12.97 -1.41
N GLU A 86 -23.60 -11.67 -1.71
CA GLU A 86 -22.36 -10.93 -1.39
C GLU A 86 -22.16 -10.99 0.13
N PRO A 87 -21.07 -11.61 0.62
CA PRO A 87 -20.74 -11.54 2.04
C PRO A 87 -20.68 -10.06 2.39
N SER A 88 -21.42 -9.65 3.42
CA SER A 88 -21.36 -8.30 3.95
C SER A 88 -19.88 -7.92 4.06
N GLN A 89 -19.47 -6.89 3.29
CA GLN A 89 -18.06 -6.48 3.20
C GLN A 89 -17.44 -6.54 4.59
N PRO A 90 -16.27 -7.18 4.78
CA PRO A 90 -15.71 -7.38 6.11
C PRO A 90 -15.74 -6.03 6.84
N MET A 91 -16.47 -5.98 7.97
CA MET A 91 -16.69 -4.73 8.69
C MET A 91 -15.34 -4.10 8.92
N TYR A 92 -15.11 -2.99 8.26
CA TYR A 92 -13.88 -2.25 8.40
C TYR A 92 -13.83 -1.74 9.84
N PRO A 93 -12.84 -2.14 10.66
CA PRO A 93 -12.88 -1.82 12.08
C PRO A 93 -12.82 -0.30 12.23
N ASN A 94 -13.86 0.25 12.85
CA ASN A 94 -13.96 1.67 13.10
C ASN A 94 -13.29 1.98 14.44
N PHE A 95 -12.19 2.71 14.40
CA PHE A 95 -11.51 3.15 15.61
C PHE A 95 -12.02 4.53 16.02
N PRO A 96 -12.48 4.71 17.27
CA PRO A 96 -12.92 6.02 17.73
C PRO A 96 -11.75 7.02 17.71
N THR A 97 -12.10 8.29 17.50
CA THR A 97 -11.13 9.39 17.60
C THR A 97 -10.52 9.39 19.00
N ARG A 98 -9.19 9.33 19.09
CA ARG A 98 -8.46 9.22 20.36
C ARG A 98 -8.30 10.56 21.06
N TYR A 99 -8.15 11.62 20.27
CA TYR A 99 -7.99 13.00 20.74
C TYR A 99 -8.37 13.97 19.62
N GLU A 100 -8.55 15.24 19.95
CA GLU A 100 -8.82 16.29 18.96
C GLU A 100 -7.49 16.74 18.29
N PRO A 101 -7.37 16.67 16.95
CA PRO A 101 -6.13 17.01 16.27
C PRO A 101 -5.86 18.51 16.33
N VAL A 102 -4.61 18.88 16.61
CA VAL A 102 -4.17 20.28 16.49
C VAL A 102 -3.86 20.57 15.03
N LEU A 103 -4.66 21.43 14.42
CA LEU A 103 -4.52 21.85 13.02
C LEU A 103 -3.80 23.21 12.93
N THR A 104 -3.09 23.43 11.82
CA THR A 104 -2.44 24.70 11.50
C THR A 104 -3.45 25.80 11.18
N GLY A 105 -4.66 25.44 10.73
CA GLY A 105 -5.70 26.38 10.31
C GLY A 105 -5.41 27.09 8.98
N LYS A 106 -4.37 26.67 8.25
CA LYS A 106 -3.93 27.31 6.99
C LYS A 106 -4.26 26.49 5.75
N CYS A 107 -4.72 25.26 5.92
CA CYS A 107 -5.14 24.43 4.80
C CYS A 107 -6.58 24.78 4.36
N PRO A 108 -6.80 25.25 3.12
CA PRO A 108 -8.11 25.74 2.68
C PRO A 108 -9.01 24.60 2.17
N VAL A 109 -9.12 23.51 2.93
CA VAL A 109 -10.03 22.40 2.59
C VAL A 109 -10.87 21.98 3.79
N ASN A 110 -12.06 21.45 3.51
CA ASN A 110 -12.87 20.80 4.51
C ASN A 110 -12.60 19.29 4.53
N PHE A 111 -11.90 18.81 5.56
CA PHE A 111 -11.58 17.38 5.71
C PHE A 111 -12.82 16.50 5.95
N SER A 112 -13.96 17.06 6.37
CA SER A 112 -15.18 16.27 6.57
C SER A 112 -15.70 15.65 5.26
N THR A 113 -15.43 16.29 4.12
CA THR A 113 -15.82 15.81 2.78
C THR A 113 -15.16 14.47 2.43
N ILE A 114 -14.02 14.16 3.04
CA ILE A 114 -13.25 12.93 2.80
C ILE A 114 -13.06 12.10 4.08
N SER A 115 -13.91 12.28 5.10
CA SER A 115 -13.78 11.61 6.40
C SER A 115 -13.74 10.08 6.27
N SER A 116 -14.55 9.50 5.37
CA SER A 116 -14.57 8.05 5.13
C SER A 116 -13.23 7.51 4.62
N VAL A 117 -12.55 8.26 3.74
CA VAL A 117 -11.22 7.91 3.21
C VAL A 117 -10.16 8.09 4.29
N ILE A 118 -10.28 9.12 5.14
CA ILE A 118 -9.38 9.34 6.27
C ILE A 118 -9.52 8.22 7.30
N GLU A 119 -10.74 7.82 7.66
CA GLU A 119 -11.03 6.65 8.53
C GLU A 119 -10.41 5.38 7.95
N LYS A 120 -10.66 5.09 6.67
CA LYS A 120 -10.03 3.96 5.97
C LYS A 120 -8.51 4.04 5.99
N THR A 121 -7.93 5.22 5.83
CA THR A 121 -6.47 5.36 5.88
C THR A 121 -5.94 5.13 7.28
N ALA A 122 -6.62 5.64 8.31
CA ALA A 122 -6.17 5.52 9.70
C ALA A 122 -6.14 4.08 10.19
N THR A 123 -7.15 3.29 9.84
CA THR A 123 -7.21 1.86 10.16
C THR A 123 -6.21 1.04 9.34
N ASP A 124 -6.04 1.29 8.03
CA ASP A 124 -5.07 0.55 7.22
C ASP A 124 -3.62 0.89 7.60
N CYS A 125 -3.40 2.06 8.17
CA CYS A 125 -2.14 2.53 8.73
C CYS A 125 -2.07 2.45 10.26
N PHE A 126 -2.91 1.60 10.87
CA PHE A 126 -2.97 1.48 12.32
C PHE A 126 -1.60 1.10 12.92
N GLN A 127 -1.24 1.76 14.02
CA GLN A 127 0.13 1.79 14.56
C GLN A 127 0.87 0.45 14.70
N PRO A 128 0.28 -0.64 15.24
CA PRO A 128 0.94 -1.95 15.32
C PRO A 128 1.03 -2.69 13.98
N LEU A 129 0.16 -2.38 13.01
CA LEU A 129 0.07 -3.11 11.75
C LEU A 129 0.82 -2.43 10.60
N ALA A 130 0.99 -1.11 10.67
CA ALA A 130 1.63 -0.31 9.62
C ALA A 130 3.07 -0.76 9.32
N ALA A 131 3.85 -1.19 10.30
CA ALA A 131 5.21 -1.67 10.05
C ALA A 131 5.25 -3.01 9.28
N ILE A 132 4.20 -3.84 9.41
CA ILE A 132 4.13 -5.18 8.82
C ILE A 132 3.42 -5.14 7.46
N LEU A 133 2.28 -4.44 7.38
CA LEU A 133 1.47 -4.32 6.17
C LEU A 133 1.65 -2.98 5.45
N GLY A 134 2.71 -2.24 5.79
CA GLY A 134 3.00 -0.91 5.27
C GLY A 134 2.92 -0.83 3.76
N ASN A 135 3.69 -1.69 3.08
CA ASN A 135 3.83 -1.67 1.64
C ASN A 135 2.59 -2.15 0.87
N VAL A 136 1.73 -2.95 1.50
CA VAL A 136 0.63 -3.66 0.82
C VAL A 136 -0.73 -3.03 1.09
N MET A 137 -0.93 -2.44 2.28
CA MET A 137 -2.21 -1.85 2.69
C MET A 137 -2.09 -0.37 3.01
N CYS A 138 -1.24 0.00 3.97
CA CYS A 138 -1.15 1.37 4.46
C CYS A 138 -0.69 2.35 3.36
N CYS A 139 0.42 2.08 2.68
CA CYS A 139 0.98 3.03 1.71
C CYS A 139 0.14 3.20 0.44
N PRO A 140 -0.47 2.15 -0.14
CA PRO A 140 -1.48 2.31 -1.18
C PRO A 140 -2.64 3.22 -0.75
N GLN A 141 -3.09 3.10 0.51
CA GLN A 141 -4.20 3.89 1.04
C GLN A 141 -3.82 5.33 1.36
N PHE A 142 -2.68 5.52 2.01
CA PHE A 142 -2.16 6.85 2.28
C PHE A 142 -1.85 7.59 0.97
N SER A 143 -1.28 6.92 -0.03
CA SER A 143 -1.08 7.51 -1.36
C SER A 143 -2.40 7.91 -2.03
N SER A 144 -3.43 7.06 -1.91
CA SER A 144 -4.76 7.34 -2.40
C SER A 144 -5.40 8.56 -1.73
N LEU A 145 -5.35 8.63 -0.40
CA LEU A 145 -5.82 9.79 0.39
C LEU A 145 -5.16 11.09 -0.07
N ILE A 146 -3.84 11.09 -0.25
CA ILE A 146 -3.08 12.27 -0.67
C ILE A 146 -3.54 12.76 -2.05
N ARG A 147 -3.79 11.84 -3.00
CA ARG A 147 -4.30 12.18 -4.34
C ARG A 147 -5.73 12.72 -4.29
N ILE A 148 -6.61 12.08 -3.52
CA ILE A 148 -8.00 12.52 -3.33
C ILE A 148 -8.04 13.92 -2.71
N PHE A 149 -7.19 14.16 -1.72
CA PHE A 149 -7.02 15.48 -1.11
C PHE A 149 -6.60 16.53 -2.16
N GLN A 150 -5.67 16.22 -3.07
CA GLN A 150 -5.31 17.15 -4.15
C GLN A 150 -6.50 17.46 -5.07
N GLY A 151 -7.35 16.46 -5.37
CA GLY A 151 -8.59 16.65 -6.11
C GLY A 151 -9.58 17.57 -5.40
N LEU A 152 -9.75 17.40 -4.08
CA LEU A 152 -10.60 18.25 -3.25
C LEU A 152 -10.11 19.70 -3.22
N TYR A 153 -8.80 19.90 -3.03
CA TYR A 153 -8.19 21.23 -3.12
C TYR A 153 -8.41 21.82 -4.52
N SER A 154 -8.20 21.01 -5.56
CA SER A 154 -8.35 21.42 -6.94
C SER A 154 -9.75 21.91 -7.23
N PHE A 155 -10.79 21.23 -6.75
CA PHE A 155 -12.20 21.57 -6.94
C PHE A 155 -12.49 23.04 -6.61
N ASN A 156 -11.88 23.57 -5.55
CA ASN A 156 -12.12 24.95 -5.08
C ASN A 156 -11.15 25.98 -5.67
N SER A 157 -9.95 25.59 -6.10
CA SER A 157 -8.88 26.52 -6.49
C SER A 157 -8.60 26.58 -7.99
N ASP A 158 -9.18 25.67 -8.79
CA ASP A 158 -8.89 25.43 -10.20
C ASP A 158 -7.40 25.19 -10.53
N LYS A 159 -6.63 24.77 -9.53
CA LYS A 159 -5.23 24.35 -9.64
C LYS A 159 -5.15 22.86 -9.36
N LEU A 160 -4.30 22.13 -10.07
CA LEU A 160 -4.13 20.69 -9.85
C LEU A 160 -3.10 20.39 -8.75
N VAL A 161 -2.41 21.40 -8.24
CA VAL A 161 -1.32 21.28 -7.28
C VAL A 161 -1.35 22.42 -6.27
N LEU A 162 -0.71 22.21 -5.12
CA LEU A 162 -0.61 23.18 -4.04
C LEU A 162 0.67 24.01 -4.16
N GLN A 163 0.64 25.24 -3.65
CA GLN A 163 1.86 26.01 -3.41
C GLN A 163 2.64 25.44 -2.22
N ASN A 164 3.96 25.61 -2.18
CA ASN A 164 4.83 25.00 -1.17
C ASN A 164 4.39 25.25 0.29
N SER A 165 4.02 26.49 0.64
CA SER A 165 3.57 26.84 1.99
C SER A 165 2.26 26.12 2.34
N VAL A 166 1.26 26.21 1.46
CA VAL A 166 -0.04 25.56 1.61
C VAL A 166 0.11 24.04 1.67
N ALA A 167 0.97 23.46 0.83
CA ALA A 167 1.28 22.04 0.84
C ALA A 167 1.86 21.58 2.18
N ASN A 168 2.78 22.34 2.76
CA ASN A 168 3.36 22.02 4.07
C ASN A 168 2.33 22.06 5.19
N ASP A 169 1.49 23.10 5.22
CA ASP A 169 0.47 23.26 6.25
C ASP A 169 -0.62 22.18 6.12
N CYS A 170 -1.12 21.95 4.90
CA CYS A 170 -2.09 20.89 4.61
C CYS A 170 -1.55 19.48 4.92
N PHE A 171 -0.29 19.21 4.59
CA PHE A 171 0.30 17.91 4.87
C PHE A 171 0.37 17.68 6.39
N LYS A 172 0.77 18.68 7.19
CA LYS A 172 0.75 18.59 8.65
C LYS A 172 -0.64 18.34 9.21
N ASP A 173 -1.66 19.02 8.68
CA ASP A 173 -3.05 18.84 9.10
C ASP A 173 -3.54 17.41 8.83
N ILE A 174 -3.26 16.87 7.64
CA ILE A 174 -3.60 15.48 7.28
C ILE A 174 -2.95 14.49 8.26
N ILE A 175 -1.67 14.65 8.57
CA ILE A 175 -0.96 13.74 9.49
C ILE A 175 -1.50 13.86 10.92
N SER A 176 -1.79 15.08 11.38
CA SER A 176 -2.39 15.33 12.69
C SER A 176 -3.75 14.62 12.83
N ILE A 177 -4.59 14.71 11.80
CA ILE A 177 -5.90 14.02 11.76
C ILE A 177 -5.74 12.50 11.72
N LEU A 178 -4.82 11.97 10.93
CA LEU A 178 -4.58 10.52 10.87
C LEU A 178 -4.07 9.98 12.22
N ALA A 179 -3.13 10.68 12.85
CA ALA A 179 -2.59 10.30 14.15
C ALA A 179 -3.67 10.37 15.24
N SER A 180 -4.58 11.34 15.19
CA SER A 180 -5.70 11.45 16.13
C SER A 180 -6.71 10.31 16.01
N ARG A 181 -6.75 9.66 14.84
CA ARG A 181 -7.55 8.45 14.55
C ARG A 181 -6.76 7.14 14.73
N GLY A 182 -5.54 7.20 15.30
CA GLY A 182 -4.76 6.02 15.66
C GLY A 182 -3.80 5.48 14.59
N ALA A 183 -3.63 6.21 13.47
CA ALA A 183 -2.60 5.89 12.49
C ALA A 183 -1.19 6.06 13.08
N ASN A 184 -0.21 5.35 12.55
CA ASN A 184 1.19 5.54 12.94
C ASN A 184 1.68 6.95 12.54
N SER A 185 2.27 7.71 13.46
CA SER A 185 2.81 9.05 13.14
C SER A 185 3.96 9.01 12.12
N SER A 186 4.61 7.85 11.95
CA SER A 186 5.70 7.65 10.99
C SER A 186 5.24 7.23 9.60
N VAL A 187 3.92 7.20 9.31
CA VAL A 187 3.36 6.87 7.98
C VAL A 187 4.00 7.64 6.83
N PRO A 188 4.24 8.97 6.91
CA PRO A 188 4.92 9.72 5.86
C PRO A 188 6.27 9.13 5.47
N THR A 189 7.08 8.82 6.48
CA THR A 189 8.42 8.25 6.31
C THR A 189 8.34 6.82 5.80
N LEU A 190 7.45 6.00 6.38
CA LEU A 190 7.21 4.62 5.96
C LEU A 190 6.83 4.52 4.47
N CYS A 191 5.96 5.42 4.02
CA CYS A 191 5.44 5.41 2.66
C CYS A 191 6.24 6.29 1.69
N SER A 192 7.29 6.96 2.17
CA SER A 192 8.11 7.89 1.37
C SER A 192 7.28 8.98 0.67
N ILE A 193 6.28 9.51 1.36
CA ILE A 193 5.42 10.59 0.88
C ILE A 193 5.61 11.80 1.79
N ASN A 194 5.81 12.96 1.18
CA ASN A 194 6.00 14.23 1.86
C ASN A 194 5.18 15.34 1.19
N SER A 195 5.27 16.56 1.73
CA SER A 195 4.52 17.71 1.22
C SER A 195 4.89 18.12 -0.21
N SER A 196 6.10 17.83 -0.70
CA SER A 196 6.49 18.18 -2.08
C SER A 196 5.69 17.40 -3.12
N ASN A 197 5.20 16.20 -2.78
CA ASN A 197 4.31 15.42 -3.64
C ASN A 197 2.99 16.15 -3.95
N LEU A 198 2.59 17.12 -3.11
CA LEU A 198 1.38 17.93 -3.33
C LEU A 198 1.58 19.07 -4.34
N THR A 199 2.82 19.41 -4.67
CA THR A 199 3.20 20.62 -5.43
C THR A 199 3.35 20.40 -6.93
N GLY A 200 3.34 19.14 -7.37
CA GLY A 200 3.58 18.71 -8.74
C GLY A 200 4.97 19.04 -9.28
N GLY A 201 5.92 19.36 -8.40
CA GLY A 201 7.36 19.48 -8.69
C GLY A 201 7.67 20.20 -9.99
N SER A 202 8.39 19.52 -10.88
CA SER A 202 8.85 20.06 -12.17
C SER A 202 7.82 19.93 -13.31
N CYS A 203 6.63 19.39 -13.07
CA CYS A 203 5.62 19.27 -14.12
C CYS A 203 5.20 20.67 -14.63
N PRO A 204 5.26 20.94 -15.95
CA PRO A 204 5.00 22.28 -16.47
C PRO A 204 3.51 22.65 -16.47
N VAL A 205 2.61 21.66 -16.51
CA VAL A 205 1.16 21.87 -16.45
C VAL A 205 0.68 21.73 -15.01
N LYS A 206 0.09 22.80 -14.47
CA LYS A 206 -0.36 22.87 -13.05
C LYS A 206 -1.80 23.37 -12.87
N ASP A 207 -2.43 23.85 -13.93
CA ASP A 207 -3.81 24.34 -13.93
C ASP A 207 -4.72 23.50 -14.85
N ILE A 208 -6.01 23.58 -14.59
CA ILE A 208 -7.03 22.76 -15.27
C ILE A 208 -7.15 23.13 -16.74
N ASN A 209 -7.12 24.42 -17.07
CA ASN A 209 -7.32 24.89 -18.43
C ASN A 209 -6.21 24.41 -19.37
N ALA A 210 -4.95 24.44 -18.90
CA ALA A 210 -3.83 23.88 -19.64
C ALA A 210 -3.94 22.35 -19.75
N PHE A 211 -4.35 21.67 -18.69
CA PHE A 211 -4.51 20.22 -18.68
C PHE A 211 -5.58 19.73 -19.68
N GLU A 212 -6.78 20.31 -19.63
CA GLU A 212 -7.91 19.92 -20.49
C GLU A 212 -7.64 20.23 -21.98
N LYS A 213 -6.76 21.19 -22.29
CA LYS A 213 -6.33 21.47 -23.67
C LYS A 213 -5.32 20.45 -24.22
N THR A 214 -4.53 19.82 -23.35
CA THR A 214 -3.43 18.93 -23.75
C THR A 214 -3.83 17.45 -23.70
N VAL A 215 -4.70 17.07 -22.77
CA VAL A 215 -5.07 15.69 -22.51
C VAL A 215 -6.47 15.41 -23.05
N ASN A 216 -6.67 14.23 -23.66
CA ASN A 216 -8.03 13.75 -23.94
C ASN A 216 -8.68 13.29 -22.63
N THR A 217 -9.38 14.22 -21.96
CA THR A 217 -9.86 13.99 -20.60
C THR A 217 -11.05 13.05 -20.53
N SER A 218 -11.87 12.96 -21.58
CA SER A 218 -12.98 12.00 -21.60
C SER A 218 -12.46 10.56 -21.60
N SER A 219 -11.51 10.27 -22.49
CA SER A 219 -10.86 8.95 -22.56
C SER A 219 -10.11 8.60 -21.27
N LEU A 220 -9.41 9.58 -20.66
CA LEU A 220 -8.73 9.38 -19.39
C LEU A 220 -9.69 9.04 -18.24
N VAL A 221 -10.78 9.78 -18.10
CA VAL A 221 -11.77 9.55 -17.04
C VAL A 221 -12.49 8.23 -17.26
N GLU A 222 -12.89 7.92 -18.50
CA GLU A 222 -13.52 6.65 -18.84
C GLU A 222 -12.63 5.45 -18.48
N ALA A 223 -11.34 5.51 -18.83
CA ALA A 223 -10.37 4.46 -18.52
C ALA A 223 -10.21 4.19 -17.02
N CYS A 224 -10.44 5.20 -16.16
CA CYS A 224 -10.16 5.15 -14.73
C CYS A 224 -11.40 5.17 -13.84
N THR A 225 -12.61 5.26 -14.40
CA THR A 225 -13.87 5.30 -13.63
C THR A 225 -14.17 3.96 -12.97
N THR A 226 -14.02 2.87 -13.73
CA THR A 226 -14.24 1.50 -13.25
C THR A 226 -12.99 0.68 -13.51
N VAL A 227 -12.17 0.53 -12.48
CA VAL A 227 -10.91 -0.22 -12.58
C VAL A 227 -11.15 -1.65 -12.11
N ASP A 228 -11.11 -2.60 -13.04
CA ASP A 228 -11.14 -4.02 -12.74
C ASP A 228 -9.75 -4.49 -12.26
N PRO A 229 -9.60 -5.08 -11.06
CA PRO A 229 -8.29 -5.48 -10.53
C PRO A 229 -7.53 -6.44 -11.44
N LEU A 230 -8.20 -7.44 -12.04
CA LEU A 230 -7.54 -8.46 -12.85
C LEU A 230 -7.04 -7.88 -14.17
N LYS A 231 -7.89 -7.10 -14.84
CA LYS A 231 -7.54 -6.42 -16.09
C LYS A 231 -6.43 -5.40 -15.83
N GLU A 232 -6.55 -4.59 -14.79
CA GLU A 232 -5.59 -3.52 -14.53
C GLU A 232 -4.19 -4.07 -14.17
N CYS A 233 -4.13 -5.19 -13.45
CA CYS A 233 -2.84 -5.78 -13.06
C CYS A 233 -2.17 -6.57 -14.20
N CYS A 234 -2.95 -7.19 -15.08
CA CYS A 234 -2.41 -8.01 -16.18
C CYS A 234 -2.23 -7.22 -17.50
N ARG A 235 -3.18 -6.33 -17.82
CA ARG A 235 -3.21 -5.50 -19.02
C ARG A 235 -3.75 -4.10 -18.66
N PRO A 236 -2.90 -3.24 -18.09
CA PRO A 236 -3.32 -1.96 -17.52
C PRO A 236 -4.00 -1.06 -18.55
N ILE A 237 -5.18 -0.57 -18.21
CA ILE A 237 -5.94 0.40 -19.03
C ILE A 237 -5.80 1.78 -18.39
N CYS A 238 -6.13 1.91 -17.11
CA CYS A 238 -6.08 3.19 -16.41
C CYS A 238 -4.62 3.65 -16.21
N GLN A 239 -3.70 2.78 -15.77
CA GLN A 239 -2.28 3.14 -15.65
C GLN A 239 -1.68 3.56 -17.01
N HIS A 240 -2.12 2.95 -18.12
CA HIS A 240 -1.67 3.33 -19.44
C HIS A 240 -2.19 4.73 -19.82
N ALA A 241 -3.48 4.99 -19.62
CA ALA A 241 -4.08 6.31 -19.84
C ALA A 241 -3.41 7.40 -18.98
N ILE A 242 -3.10 7.11 -17.71
CA ILE A 242 -2.38 8.02 -16.81
C ILE A 242 -0.97 8.29 -17.33
N ALA A 243 -0.25 7.26 -17.77
CA ALA A 243 1.09 7.41 -18.30
C ALA A 243 1.10 8.23 -19.60
N ASP A 244 0.17 7.98 -20.52
CA ASP A 244 0.02 8.75 -21.76
C ASP A 244 -0.29 10.23 -21.46
N ALA A 245 -1.25 10.50 -20.57
CA ALA A 245 -1.59 11.85 -20.15
C ALA A 245 -0.38 12.57 -19.52
N ALA A 246 0.35 11.90 -18.62
CA ALA A 246 1.56 12.43 -18.00
C ALA A 246 2.66 12.73 -19.02
N LEU A 247 2.84 11.88 -20.03
CA LEU A 247 3.79 12.10 -21.12
C LEU A 247 3.42 13.34 -21.94
N ARG A 248 2.15 13.53 -22.29
CA ARG A 248 1.70 14.70 -23.05
C ARG A 248 1.97 16.00 -22.30
N ILE A 249 1.60 16.06 -21.02
CA ILE A 249 1.78 17.26 -20.21
C ILE A 249 3.23 17.48 -19.76
N SER A 250 4.11 16.47 -19.86
CA SER A 250 5.55 16.66 -19.64
C SER A 250 6.25 17.44 -20.76
N GLY A 251 5.56 17.68 -21.89
CA GLY A 251 6.10 18.41 -23.05
C GLY A 251 6.93 17.55 -24.02
N LYS A 252 7.08 16.25 -23.78
CA LYS A 252 7.94 15.37 -24.59
C LYS A 252 7.44 15.15 -26.02
N GLN A 253 6.12 15.16 -26.25
CA GLN A 253 5.59 14.94 -27.61
C GLN A 253 5.99 16.06 -28.58
N LEU A 254 6.24 17.27 -28.07
CA LEU A 254 6.74 18.40 -28.85
C LEU A 254 8.26 18.30 -29.09
N MET A 255 9.03 17.82 -28.10
CA MET A 255 10.50 17.72 -28.21
C MET A 255 11.00 16.52 -29.02
N MET A 256 10.24 15.43 -29.10
CA MET A 256 10.60 14.27 -29.92
C MET A 256 10.56 14.55 -31.43
N ASN A 257 9.87 15.61 -31.85
CA ASN A 257 9.77 16.01 -33.25
C ASN A 257 10.88 16.99 -33.67
N GLU A 258 11.54 17.66 -32.72
CA GLU A 258 12.41 18.80 -33.06
C GLU A 258 13.90 18.61 -32.82
N ASN A 259 14.41 17.75 -31.92
CA ASN A 259 15.87 17.53 -31.86
C ASN A 259 16.27 16.24 -31.12
N LYS A 260 16.90 15.30 -31.84
CA LYS A 260 17.75 14.26 -31.27
C LYS A 260 19.03 14.92 -30.77
N ASN A 261 19.10 15.32 -29.50
CA ASN A 261 20.32 15.48 -28.70
C ASN A 261 19.95 16.25 -27.41
N LEU A 262 20.17 15.67 -26.23
CA LEU A 262 20.83 16.30 -25.06
C LEU A 262 20.54 15.54 -23.76
N VAL A 263 21.61 15.09 -23.11
CA VAL A 263 21.90 15.21 -21.66
C VAL A 263 20.70 15.65 -20.79
N GLY A 264 19.86 14.72 -20.35
CA GLY A 264 18.68 15.08 -19.54
C GLY A 264 17.85 13.91 -18.98
N GLU A 265 18.39 12.70 -18.96
CA GLU A 265 17.63 11.48 -18.67
C GLU A 265 17.17 11.38 -17.20
N LEU A 266 17.96 11.89 -16.25
CA LEU A 266 17.61 11.92 -14.82
C LEU A 266 16.48 12.91 -14.49
N ASN A 267 16.50 14.12 -15.07
CA ASN A 267 15.44 15.12 -14.82
C ASN A 267 14.11 14.71 -15.46
N TYR A 268 14.16 13.93 -16.54
CA TYR A 268 12.97 13.51 -17.26
C TYR A 268 12.14 12.48 -16.48
N THR A 269 12.78 11.49 -15.83
CA THR A 269 12.05 10.50 -15.03
C THR A 269 11.33 11.13 -13.86
N ASP A 270 11.96 12.11 -13.21
CA ASP A 270 11.40 12.86 -12.09
C ASP A 270 10.24 13.73 -12.56
N THR A 271 10.42 14.46 -13.67
CA THR A 271 9.35 15.27 -14.28
C THR A 271 8.14 14.43 -14.68
N LEU A 272 8.37 13.24 -15.26
CA LEU A 272 7.27 12.34 -15.61
C LEU A 272 6.54 11.83 -14.36
N SER A 273 7.27 11.54 -13.28
CA SER A 273 6.68 11.14 -12.00
C SER A 273 5.82 12.26 -11.41
N ASP A 274 6.33 13.49 -11.41
CA ASP A 274 5.62 14.68 -10.96
C ASP A 274 4.35 14.92 -11.78
N CYS A 275 4.43 14.77 -13.11
CA CYS A 275 3.26 14.89 -13.99
C CYS A 275 2.23 13.79 -13.77
N LYS A 276 2.62 12.56 -13.38
CA LYS A 276 1.64 11.56 -12.94
C LYS A 276 0.86 12.05 -11.71
N GLY A 277 1.50 12.73 -10.78
CA GLY A 277 0.84 13.36 -9.63
C GLY A 277 -0.24 14.37 -10.06
N VAL A 278 0.06 15.20 -11.06
CA VAL A 278 -0.91 16.15 -11.65
C VAL A 278 -2.11 15.43 -12.27
N VAL A 279 -1.87 14.35 -13.02
CA VAL A 279 -2.94 13.53 -13.62
C VAL A 279 -3.83 12.90 -12.54
N PHE A 280 -3.23 12.38 -11.45
CA PHE A 280 -4.01 11.84 -10.32
C PHE A 280 -4.87 12.88 -9.64
N SER A 281 -4.38 14.11 -9.47
CA SER A 281 -5.17 15.22 -8.93
C SER A 281 -6.36 15.55 -9.82
N TYR A 282 -6.17 15.56 -11.16
CA TYR A 282 -7.27 15.78 -12.10
C TYR A 282 -8.32 14.66 -12.04
N LEU A 283 -7.89 13.39 -12.00
CA LEU A 283 -8.80 12.24 -11.83
C LEU A 283 -9.58 12.34 -10.52
N SER A 284 -8.92 12.73 -9.43
CA SER A 284 -9.53 12.92 -8.11
C SER A 284 -10.57 14.03 -8.07
N ARG A 285 -10.45 15.05 -8.95
CA ARG A 285 -11.45 16.10 -9.11
C ARG A 285 -12.70 15.60 -9.85
N LYS A 286 -12.55 14.68 -10.81
CA LYS A 286 -13.65 14.21 -11.67
C LYS A 286 -14.39 13.00 -11.11
N LEU A 287 -13.70 12.14 -10.36
CA LEU A 287 -14.28 10.96 -9.72
C LEU A 287 -14.82 11.31 -8.32
N SER A 288 -15.80 10.54 -7.82
CA SER A 288 -16.17 10.62 -6.41
C SER A 288 -15.02 10.14 -5.52
N SER A 289 -14.95 10.61 -4.27
CA SER A 289 -13.86 10.23 -3.36
C SER A 289 -13.76 8.72 -3.15
N ASP A 290 -14.88 8.00 -3.10
CA ASP A 290 -14.88 6.53 -2.98
C ASP A 290 -14.44 5.82 -4.27
N ALA A 291 -14.88 6.29 -5.44
CA ALA A 291 -14.46 5.72 -6.73
C ALA A 291 -12.96 5.96 -6.97
N ALA A 292 -12.49 7.19 -6.73
CA ALA A 292 -11.07 7.53 -6.77
C ALA A 292 -10.26 6.66 -5.79
N ASN A 293 -10.77 6.46 -4.58
CA ASN A 293 -10.08 5.66 -3.57
C ASN A 293 -9.92 4.22 -4.03
N THR A 294 -11.00 3.59 -4.49
CA THR A 294 -10.97 2.22 -5.01
C THR A 294 -10.01 2.10 -6.20
N ALA A 295 -10.11 3.01 -7.18
CA ALA A 295 -9.25 3.02 -8.35
C ALA A 295 -7.76 3.11 -7.94
N PHE A 296 -7.37 4.12 -7.16
CA PHE A 296 -5.95 4.35 -6.84
C PHE A 296 -5.34 3.25 -5.97
N ARG A 297 -6.12 2.64 -5.08
CA ARG A 297 -5.70 1.45 -4.34
C ARG A 297 -5.37 0.29 -5.27
N ILE A 298 -6.27 -0.01 -6.23
CA ILE A 298 -6.06 -1.08 -7.21
C ILE A 298 -4.79 -0.80 -8.04
N LEU A 299 -4.66 0.42 -8.58
CA LEU A 299 -3.48 0.80 -9.37
C LEU A 299 -2.18 0.63 -8.57
N SER A 300 -2.20 0.96 -7.28
CA SER A 300 -1.03 0.84 -6.42
C SER A 300 -0.72 -0.62 -6.08
N ALA A 301 -1.74 -1.45 -5.81
CA ALA A 301 -1.59 -2.88 -5.55
C ALA A 301 -1.08 -3.66 -6.79
N CYS A 302 -1.54 -3.32 -8.00
CA CYS A 302 -1.04 -3.86 -9.27
C CYS A 302 0.46 -3.66 -9.47
N LYS A 303 1.02 -2.56 -8.95
CA LYS A 303 2.46 -2.29 -9.03
C LYS A 303 3.29 -3.20 -8.11
N VAL A 304 2.80 -3.48 -6.90
CA VAL A 304 3.49 -4.33 -5.91
C VAL A 304 3.58 -5.78 -6.39
N ASN A 305 2.63 -6.22 -7.21
CA ASN A 305 2.50 -7.62 -7.62
C ASN A 305 3.19 -8.03 -8.93
N LYS A 306 4.03 -7.16 -9.52
CA LYS A 306 4.98 -7.59 -10.56
C LYS A 306 6.13 -8.46 -10.00
N GLY A 307 6.23 -8.58 -8.67
CA GLY A 307 6.93 -9.65 -7.97
C GLY A 307 5.97 -10.41 -7.06
N THR A 308 5.35 -11.47 -7.58
CA THR A 308 4.81 -12.62 -6.83
C THR A 308 4.02 -12.37 -5.53
N VAL A 309 2.92 -11.58 -5.49
CA VAL A 309 2.01 -11.56 -4.31
C VAL A 309 0.49 -11.50 -4.66
N PHE A 310 0.05 -11.48 -5.93
CA PHE A 310 -1.41 -11.38 -6.25
C PHE A 310 -2.24 -12.65 -6.02
N LYS A 311 -1.69 -13.72 -5.42
CA LYS A 311 -2.42 -14.97 -5.23
C LYS A 311 -3.17 -15.08 -3.88
N TYR A 312 -2.95 -14.15 -2.93
CA TYR A 312 -3.35 -14.39 -1.53
C TYR A 312 -4.21 -13.32 -0.84
N LEU A 313 -4.76 -12.33 -1.55
CA LEU A 313 -5.55 -11.26 -0.90
C LEU A 313 -7.02 -11.17 -1.32
N TYR A 314 -7.52 -12.14 -2.08
CA TYR A 314 -8.95 -12.27 -2.41
C TYR A 314 -9.41 -13.73 -2.34
N ASN A 315 -9.27 -14.34 -1.16
CA ASN A 315 -10.07 -15.48 -0.70
C ASN A 315 -10.57 -15.16 0.71
#